data_AF-A0A386PPG6-F1
#
_entry.id   AF-A0A386PPG6-F1
#
_cell.length_a   1.000
_cell.length_b   1.000
_cell.length_c   1.000
_cell.angle_alpha   90.00
_cell.angle_beta   90.00
_cell.angle_gamma   90.00
#
_symmetry.space_group_name_H-M   'P 1'
#
loop_
_entity.id
_entity.type
_entity.pdbx_description
1 polymer ?
#
loop_
_entity_poly.entity_id
_entity_poly.type
_entity_poly.pdbx_seq_one_letter_code
_entity_poly.pdbx_strand_id
1 'polypeptide(L)'
;MIFKNLAIKTILLSVLLASPLCLFSLNEEGDLRSEVRVYKWRTNFNNLSILDSYFLATINDFKSMSGEDLLHKLKLCLMVTRNEKGDSAVTDRKALLKRTALFLTKLKDKNADKAAYLLYELDSLSLLLLDTIELANMLTHEESVGVQKHYHEYKESLEKRLPLIDKYKKEFLSSVSILDHNKLDKSFQKFMPKFADLYNSTEKVYSKLHKHYTQFIIRY
;
A
#
# COMPACT_ATOMS: atom_id res chain seq x y z
N MET A 1 -31.94 6.60 6.26
CA MET A 1 -31.49 6.04 4.97
C MET A 1 -29.96 6.04 4.79
N ILE A 2 -29.20 6.81 5.59
CA ILE A 2 -27.73 6.93 5.52
C ILE A 2 -26.99 5.73 6.17
N PHE A 3 -27.56 5.12 7.22
CA PHE A 3 -26.93 4.02 7.97
C PHE A 3 -26.77 2.69 7.21
N LYS A 4 -27.65 2.38 6.25
CA LYS A 4 -27.49 1.18 5.40
C LYS A 4 -26.26 1.29 4.49
N ASN A 5 -25.86 2.51 4.13
CA ASN A 5 -24.71 2.76 3.27
C ASN A 5 -23.38 2.68 4.05
N LEU A 6 -23.42 2.92 5.36
CA LEU A 6 -22.25 2.74 6.24
C LEU A 6 -22.01 1.25 6.51
N ALA A 7 -23.04 0.49 6.88
CA ALA A 7 -22.92 -0.95 7.11
C ALA A 7 -22.45 -1.71 5.86
N ILE A 8 -22.94 -1.36 4.67
CA ILE A 8 -22.47 -1.96 3.40
C ILE A 8 -21.02 -1.56 3.11
N LYS A 9 -20.59 -0.33 3.41
CA LYS A 9 -19.19 0.09 3.29
C LYS A 9 -18.29 -0.62 4.30
N THR A 10 -18.73 -0.82 5.54
CA THR A 10 -17.99 -1.57 6.56
C THR A 10 -17.90 -3.06 6.21
N ILE A 11 -18.94 -3.64 5.62
CA ILE A 11 -18.93 -5.01 5.11
C ILE A 11 -17.97 -5.13 3.91
N LEU A 12 -18.04 -4.22 2.94
CA LEU A 12 -17.09 -4.18 1.81
C LEU A 12 -15.65 -3.95 2.28
N LEU A 13 -15.43 -3.11 3.29
CA LEU A 13 -14.13 -2.89 3.92
C LEU A 13 -13.66 -4.14 4.65
N SER A 14 -14.52 -4.86 5.37
CA SER A 14 -14.18 -6.12 6.04
C SER A 14 -13.91 -7.27 5.06
N VAL A 15 -14.55 -7.28 3.88
CA VAL A 15 -14.32 -8.26 2.81
C VAL A 15 -13.04 -7.92 2.03
N LEU A 16 -12.69 -6.65 1.88
CA LEU A 16 -11.39 -6.18 1.36
C LEU A 16 -10.25 -6.42 2.37
N LEU A 17 -10.49 -6.23 3.66
CA LEU A 17 -9.54 -6.52 4.74
C LEU A 17 -9.36 -8.05 4.95
N ALA A 18 -10.36 -8.87 4.63
CA ALA A 18 -10.22 -10.33 4.66
C ALA A 18 -9.32 -10.89 3.53
N SER A 19 -8.86 -10.07 2.58
CA SER A 19 -8.02 -10.50 1.45
C SER A 19 -6.99 -9.39 1.12
N PRO A 20 -5.89 -9.20 1.90
CA PRO A 20 -4.97 -10.25 2.37
C PRO A 20 -4.48 -10.06 3.83
N LEU A 21 -5.35 -9.88 4.83
CA LEU A 21 -4.92 -9.99 6.25
C LEU A 21 -4.70 -11.44 6.71
N CYS A 22 -5.05 -12.44 5.91
CA CYS A 22 -4.73 -13.85 6.19
C CYS A 22 -3.25 -14.22 5.99
N LEU A 23 -2.36 -13.28 5.64
CA LEU A 23 -0.90 -13.53 5.61
C LEU A 23 -0.15 -13.04 6.86
N PHE A 24 -0.80 -12.30 7.77
CA PHE A 24 -0.10 -11.69 8.92
C PHE A 24 -0.67 -12.07 10.29
N SER A 25 -1.59 -13.04 10.35
CA SER A 25 -2.05 -13.65 11.60
C SER A 25 -1.69 -15.13 11.67
N LEU A 26 -0.39 -15.41 11.80
CA LEU A 26 0.05 -16.57 12.56
C LEU A 26 1.10 -16.07 13.55
N ASN A 27 0.69 -16.05 14.81
CA ASN A 27 1.56 -15.95 15.98
C ASN A 27 2.77 -16.86 15.78
N GLU A 28 3.96 -16.27 15.79
CA GLU A 28 5.11 -16.79 16.50
C GLU A 28 6.12 -15.66 16.65
N GLU A 29 6.63 -15.53 17.87
CA GLU A 29 7.70 -14.61 18.25
C GLU A 29 8.90 -14.79 17.32
N GLY A 30 9.44 -13.67 16.83
CA GLY A 30 10.70 -13.68 16.10
C GLY A 30 10.83 -12.50 15.15
N ASP A 31 11.88 -11.71 15.36
CA ASP A 31 12.38 -10.56 14.60
C ASP A 31 12.54 -10.76 13.06
N LEU A 32 12.12 -11.90 12.51
CA LEU A 32 12.33 -12.28 11.11
C LEU A 32 11.34 -11.65 10.11
N ARG A 33 10.15 -11.18 10.53
CA ARG A 33 9.15 -10.67 9.56
C ARG A 33 9.44 -9.26 9.05
N SER A 34 10.15 -8.42 9.81
CA SER A 34 10.52 -7.06 9.37
C SER A 34 11.85 -6.98 8.61
N GLU A 35 12.69 -8.02 8.66
CA GLU A 35 14.05 -7.98 8.09
C GLU A 35 14.19 -8.66 6.72
N VAL A 36 13.21 -9.45 6.28
CA VAL A 36 13.34 -10.28 5.06
C VAL A 36 13.11 -9.52 3.74
N ARG A 37 12.75 -8.23 3.74
CA ARG A 37 12.72 -7.42 2.51
C ARG A 37 14.12 -6.95 2.13
N VAL A 38 15.00 -7.92 1.87
CA VAL A 38 16.38 -7.70 1.44
C VAL A 38 16.39 -7.13 0.02
N TYR A 39 17.37 -6.26 -0.25
CA TYR A 39 17.81 -5.63 -1.51
C TYR A 39 17.79 -6.51 -2.79
N LYS A 40 17.53 -7.81 -2.68
CA LYS A 40 17.63 -8.84 -3.73
C LYS A 40 16.24 -9.39 -4.08
N TRP A 41 15.52 -8.67 -4.94
CA TRP A 41 14.14 -9.02 -5.36
C TRP A 41 13.94 -10.49 -5.77
N ARG A 42 14.93 -11.12 -6.42
CA ARG A 42 14.84 -12.55 -6.82
C ARG A 42 14.78 -13.49 -5.63
N THR A 43 15.56 -13.22 -4.59
CA THR A 43 15.54 -14.03 -3.37
C THR A 43 14.19 -13.90 -2.69
N ASN A 44 13.65 -12.69 -2.59
CA ASN A 44 12.33 -12.45 -2.00
C ASN A 44 11.23 -13.13 -2.82
N PHE A 45 11.26 -12.97 -4.15
CA PHE A 45 10.31 -13.61 -5.06
C PHE A 45 10.31 -15.13 -4.89
N ASN A 46 11.50 -15.75 -4.89
CA ASN A 46 11.62 -17.19 -4.71
C ASN A 46 11.09 -17.64 -3.35
N ASN A 47 11.44 -16.94 -2.27
CA ASN A 47 10.96 -17.26 -0.93
C ASN A 47 9.43 -17.17 -0.85
N LEU A 48 8.85 -16.08 -1.35
CA LEU A 48 7.40 -15.89 -1.37
C LEU A 48 6.70 -16.94 -2.26
N SER A 49 7.29 -17.28 -3.40
CA SER A 49 6.73 -18.29 -4.30
C SER A 49 6.64 -19.68 -3.68
N ILE A 50 7.55 -20.00 -2.76
CA ILE A 50 7.56 -21.29 -2.05
C ILE A 50 6.58 -21.26 -0.87
N LEU A 51 6.49 -20.14 -0.17
CA LEU A 51 5.77 -20.02 1.08
C LEU A 51 4.28 -19.68 0.92
N ASP A 52 3.89 -19.10 -0.20
CA ASP A 52 2.55 -18.53 -0.38
C ASP A 52 1.97 -18.80 -1.77
N SER A 53 0.96 -19.67 -1.82
CA SER A 53 0.23 -20.00 -3.04
C SER A 53 -0.62 -18.82 -3.55
N TYR A 54 -1.07 -17.93 -2.67
CA TYR A 54 -1.83 -16.74 -3.04
C TYR A 54 -0.94 -15.71 -3.74
N PHE A 55 0.29 -15.52 -3.25
CA PHE A 55 1.31 -14.73 -3.94
C PHE A 55 1.55 -15.24 -5.35
N LEU A 56 1.72 -16.56 -5.54
CA LEU A 56 1.91 -17.15 -6.87
C LEU A 56 0.73 -16.89 -7.81
N ALA A 57 -0.50 -17.06 -7.33
CA ALA A 57 -1.70 -16.77 -8.11
C ALA A 57 -1.73 -15.30 -8.54
N THR A 58 -1.51 -14.38 -7.60
CA THR A 58 -1.49 -12.93 -7.85
C THR A 58 -0.41 -12.53 -8.86
N ILE A 59 0.79 -13.10 -8.74
CA ILE A 59 1.89 -12.89 -9.68
C ILE A 59 1.53 -13.38 -11.08
N ASN A 60 0.91 -14.55 -11.20
CA ASN A 60 0.50 -15.08 -12.51
C ASN A 60 -0.60 -14.22 -13.14
N ASP A 61 -1.57 -13.76 -12.35
CA ASP A 61 -2.61 -12.84 -12.81
C ASP A 61 -2.01 -11.55 -13.38
N PHE A 62 -1.00 -10.98 -12.70
CA PHE A 62 -0.29 -9.79 -13.17
C PHE A 62 0.51 -10.04 -14.45
N LYS A 63 1.08 -11.23 -14.63
CA LYS A 63 1.73 -11.60 -15.90
C LYS A 63 0.73 -11.70 -17.04
N SER A 64 -0.49 -12.17 -16.80
CA SER A 64 -1.53 -12.28 -17.84
C SER A 64 -2.33 -11.00 -18.08
N MET A 65 -2.22 -9.98 -17.21
CA MET A 65 -2.99 -8.72 -17.35
C MET A 65 -2.83 -8.06 -18.72
N SER A 66 -3.96 -7.59 -19.26
CA SER A 66 -4.00 -6.72 -20.42
C SER A 66 -3.39 -5.34 -20.11
N GLY A 67 -3.10 -4.55 -21.15
CA GLY A 67 -2.63 -3.17 -20.97
C GLY A 67 -3.66 -2.27 -20.27
N GLU A 68 -4.96 -2.54 -20.49
CA GLU A 68 -6.04 -1.79 -19.85
C GLU A 68 -6.14 -2.13 -18.35
N ASP A 69 -6.08 -3.41 -18.00
CA ASP A 69 -6.11 -3.88 -16.61
C ASP A 69 -4.91 -3.37 -15.82
N LEU A 70 -3.71 -3.43 -16.42
CA LEU A 70 -2.50 -2.85 -15.85
C LEU A 70 -2.67 -1.35 -15.56
N LEU A 71 -3.21 -0.60 -16.52
CA LEU A 71 -3.44 0.83 -16.35
C LEU A 71 -4.48 1.11 -15.26
N HIS A 72 -5.53 0.30 -15.17
CA HIS A 72 -6.54 0.40 -14.12
C HIS A 72 -5.93 0.12 -12.74
N LYS A 73 -5.20 -0.98 -12.59
CA LYS A 73 -4.51 -1.34 -11.35
C LYS A 73 -3.54 -0.23 -10.92
N LEU A 74 -2.76 0.32 -11.85
CA LEU A 74 -1.85 1.42 -11.56
C LEU A 74 -2.55 2.72 -11.15
N LYS A 75 -3.75 3.02 -11.66
CA LYS A 75 -4.53 4.16 -11.17
C LYS A 75 -4.86 4.00 -9.69
N LEU A 76 -5.24 2.79 -9.28
CA LEU A 76 -5.51 2.47 -7.88
C LEU A 76 -4.24 2.59 -7.03
N CYS A 77 -3.13 1.95 -7.46
CA CYS A 77 -1.87 2.00 -6.74
C CYS A 77 -1.36 3.44 -6.54
N LEU A 78 -1.49 4.28 -7.57
CA LEU A 78 -1.05 5.68 -7.53
C LEU A 78 -2.10 6.64 -6.94
N MET A 79 -3.18 6.10 -6.36
CA MET A 79 -4.25 6.85 -5.70
C MET A 79 -4.83 7.95 -6.61
N VAL A 80 -4.93 7.68 -7.90
CA VAL A 80 -5.49 8.63 -8.89
C VAL A 80 -7.00 8.59 -8.76
N THR A 81 -7.58 9.54 -8.03
CA THR A 81 -9.04 9.62 -7.83
C THR A 81 -9.74 10.25 -9.05
N ARG A 82 -10.98 9.82 -9.32
CA ARG A 82 -11.79 10.27 -10.47
C ARG A 82 -12.18 11.76 -10.43
N ASN A 83 -12.07 12.42 -9.28
CA ASN A 83 -12.68 13.74 -9.03
C ASN A 83 -11.69 14.91 -8.97
N GLU A 84 -10.40 14.71 -9.22
CA GLU A 84 -9.46 15.82 -9.21
C GLU A 84 -9.47 16.53 -10.57
N LYS A 85 -10.35 17.54 -10.73
CA LYS A 85 -10.34 18.45 -11.90
C LYS A 85 -9.45 19.65 -11.61
N GLY A 86 -8.50 19.92 -12.50
CA GLY A 86 -7.89 21.25 -12.67
C GLY A 86 -6.65 21.58 -11.83
N ASP A 87 -6.19 20.70 -10.94
CA ASP A 87 -4.98 20.96 -10.14
C ASP A 87 -3.70 20.47 -10.84
N SER A 88 -2.63 21.26 -10.75
CA SER A 88 -1.27 20.92 -11.20
C SER A 88 -0.83 19.53 -10.73
N ALA A 89 -1.17 19.17 -9.49
CA ALA A 89 -0.93 17.85 -8.91
C ALA A 89 -1.57 16.68 -9.69
N VAL A 90 -2.69 16.93 -10.37
CA VAL A 90 -3.39 15.93 -11.21
C VAL A 90 -2.64 15.69 -12.51
N THR A 91 -2.12 16.76 -13.10
CA THR A 91 -1.31 16.68 -14.33
C THR A 91 -0.05 15.87 -14.07
N ASP A 92 0.61 16.11 -12.94
CA ASP A 92 1.80 15.36 -12.52
C ASP A 92 1.50 13.89 -12.24
N ARG A 93 0.38 13.58 -11.57
CA ARG A 93 -0.05 12.18 -11.34
C ARG A 93 -0.41 11.45 -12.63
N LYS A 94 -1.07 12.12 -13.59
CA LYS A 94 -1.37 11.54 -14.91
C LYS A 94 -0.09 11.28 -15.71
N ALA A 95 0.89 12.19 -15.67
CA ALA A 95 2.19 12.01 -16.29
C ALA A 95 2.96 10.84 -15.64
N LEU A 96 2.96 10.79 -14.30
CA LEU A 96 3.55 9.69 -13.53
C LEU A 96 2.91 8.35 -13.93
N LEU A 97 1.58 8.26 -13.96
CA LEU A 97 0.84 7.07 -14.35
C LEU A 97 1.26 6.57 -15.75
N LYS A 98 1.28 7.46 -16.74
CA LYS A 98 1.69 7.10 -18.12
C LYS A 98 3.13 6.58 -18.15
N ARG A 99 4.05 7.25 -17.46
CA ARG A 99 5.46 6.85 -17.40
C ARG A 99 5.64 5.50 -16.69
N THR A 100 4.95 5.28 -15.57
CA THR A 100 5.02 4.03 -14.80
C THR A 100 4.40 2.88 -15.58
N ALA A 101 3.27 3.10 -16.27
CA ALA A 101 2.67 2.10 -17.15
C ALA A 101 3.63 1.69 -18.27
N LEU A 102 4.24 2.67 -18.97
CA LEU A 102 5.22 2.39 -20.01
C LEU A 102 6.44 1.64 -19.48
N PHE A 103 6.94 2.00 -18.29
CA PHE A 103 8.03 1.29 -17.62
C PHE A 103 7.66 -0.18 -17.37
N LEU A 104 6.49 -0.43 -16.79
CA LEU A 104 6.04 -1.79 -16.46
C LEU A 104 5.77 -2.63 -17.71
N THR A 105 5.19 -2.07 -18.76
CA THR A 105 5.02 -2.75 -20.05
C THR A 105 6.38 -3.18 -20.61
N LYS A 106 7.34 -2.26 -20.74
CA LYS A 106 8.68 -2.60 -21.24
C LYS A 106 9.42 -3.59 -20.34
N LEU A 107 9.24 -3.48 -19.02
CA LEU A 107 9.81 -4.42 -18.08
C LEU A 107 9.19 -5.80 -18.22
N LYS A 108 7.87 -5.89 -18.45
CA LYS A 108 7.13 -7.14 -18.65
C LYS A 108 7.59 -7.87 -19.90
N ASP A 109 7.79 -7.14 -21.00
CA ASP A 109 8.30 -7.70 -22.26
C ASP A 109 9.72 -8.29 -22.10
N LYS A 110 10.55 -7.68 -21.24
CA LYS A 110 11.90 -8.15 -20.94
C LYS A 110 11.95 -9.26 -19.89
N ASN A 111 11.12 -9.15 -18.85
CA ASN A 111 11.08 -10.04 -17.70
C ASN A 111 9.73 -9.90 -16.97
N ALA A 112 8.78 -10.76 -17.33
CA ALA A 112 7.42 -10.74 -16.79
C ALA A 112 7.37 -10.93 -15.26
N ASP A 113 8.22 -11.81 -14.69
CA ASP A 113 8.28 -12.05 -13.24
C ASP A 113 8.69 -10.78 -12.48
N LYS A 114 9.71 -10.08 -12.97
CA LYS A 114 10.21 -8.84 -12.37
C LYS A 114 9.17 -7.72 -12.45
N ALA A 115 8.43 -7.64 -13.55
CA ALA A 115 7.35 -6.67 -13.71
C ALA A 115 6.16 -6.98 -12.78
N ALA A 116 5.75 -8.24 -12.72
CA ALA A 116 4.68 -8.70 -11.83
C ALA A 116 5.05 -8.48 -10.36
N TYR A 117 6.28 -8.80 -9.96
CA TYR A 117 6.79 -8.54 -8.62
C TYR A 117 6.78 -7.04 -8.27
N LEU A 118 7.22 -6.17 -9.19
CA LEU A 118 7.17 -4.73 -8.97
C LEU A 118 5.73 -4.22 -8.80
N LEU A 119 4.79 -4.71 -9.62
CA LEU A 119 3.37 -4.35 -9.50
C LEU A 119 2.79 -4.82 -8.17
N TYR A 120 3.12 -6.04 -7.74
CA TYR A 120 2.75 -6.59 -6.44
C TYR A 120 3.24 -5.74 -5.28
N GLU A 121 4.50 -5.32 -5.30
CA GLU A 121 5.05 -4.45 -4.28
C GLU A 121 4.31 -3.10 -4.27
N LEU A 122 4.17 -2.44 -5.44
CA LEU A 122 3.44 -1.17 -5.57
C LEU A 122 2.02 -1.25 -5.01
N ASP A 123 1.30 -2.33 -5.35
CA ASP A 123 -0.05 -2.57 -4.86
C ASP A 123 -0.07 -2.72 -3.33
N SER A 124 0.82 -3.56 -2.79
CA SER A 124 0.93 -3.83 -1.36
C SER A 124 1.19 -2.58 -0.54
N LEU A 125 2.12 -1.71 -0.97
CA LEU A 125 2.39 -0.46 -0.25
C LEU A 125 1.26 0.55 -0.42
N SER A 126 0.62 0.60 -1.60
CA SER A 126 -0.50 1.51 -1.81
C SER A 126 -1.68 1.18 -0.90
N LEU A 127 -2.00 -0.10 -0.73
CA LEU A 127 -3.03 -0.58 0.19
C LEU A 127 -2.65 -0.24 1.63
N LEU A 128 -1.41 -0.56 2.05
CA LEU A 128 -0.93 -0.23 3.39
C LEU A 128 -1.02 1.27 3.70
N LEU A 129 -0.68 2.14 2.75
CA LEU A 129 -0.81 3.59 2.91
C LEU A 129 -2.28 4.03 2.99
N LEU A 130 -3.15 3.48 2.16
CA LEU A 130 -4.59 3.77 2.20
C LEU A 130 -5.20 3.35 3.55
N ASP A 131 -4.90 2.14 4.01
CA ASP A 131 -5.35 1.63 5.31
C ASP A 131 -4.81 2.49 6.45
N THR A 132 -3.54 2.92 6.37
CA THR A 132 -2.95 3.82 7.37
C THR A 132 -3.67 5.17 7.42
N ILE A 133 -4.01 5.75 6.26
CA ILE A 133 -4.77 7.01 6.15
C ILE A 133 -6.18 6.83 6.73
N GLU A 134 -6.87 5.77 6.35
CA GLU A 134 -8.22 5.49 6.81
C GLU A 134 -8.27 5.28 8.32
N LEU A 135 -7.32 4.51 8.86
CA LEU A 135 -7.22 4.25 10.28
C LEU A 135 -6.89 5.51 11.08
N ALA A 136 -6.01 6.37 10.57
CA ALA A 136 -5.76 7.68 11.17
C ALA A 136 -7.03 8.54 11.18
N ASN A 137 -7.77 8.57 10.07
CA ASN A 137 -9.04 9.31 9.99
C ASN A 137 -10.06 8.77 11.01
N MET A 138 -10.20 7.45 11.14
CA MET A 138 -11.09 6.83 12.13
C MET A 138 -10.71 7.24 13.56
N LEU A 139 -9.42 7.30 13.88
CA LEU A 139 -8.91 7.70 15.20
C LEU A 139 -9.03 9.20 15.47
N THR A 140 -9.16 10.03 14.43
CA THR A 140 -9.47 11.47 14.56
C THR A 140 -10.97 11.77 14.53
N HIS A 141 -11.81 10.82 14.13
CA HIS A 141 -13.22 11.10 13.85
C HIS A 141 -14.03 11.25 15.14
N GLU A 142 -14.15 12.49 15.60
CA GLU A 142 -14.80 12.88 16.86
C GLU A 142 -16.28 12.48 16.94
N GLU A 143 -16.93 12.01 15.88
CA GLU A 143 -18.33 11.53 15.96
C GLU A 143 -18.46 10.11 16.51
N SER A 144 -17.35 9.35 16.61
CA SER A 144 -17.38 8.02 17.21
C SER A 144 -17.37 8.12 18.74
N VAL A 145 -18.37 7.53 19.41
CA VAL A 145 -18.48 7.51 20.88
C VAL A 145 -17.22 6.92 21.54
N GLY A 146 -16.65 5.86 20.96
CA GLY A 146 -15.40 5.26 21.43
C GLY A 146 -14.20 6.21 21.28
N VAL A 147 -14.15 6.96 20.16
CA VAL A 147 -13.12 7.99 19.95
C VAL A 147 -13.28 9.09 20.98
N GLN A 148 -14.46 9.71 21.14
CA GLN A 148 -14.68 10.79 22.10
C GLN A 148 -14.24 10.42 23.53
N LYS A 149 -14.56 9.20 23.96
CA LYS A 149 -14.24 8.73 25.31
C LYS A 149 -12.74 8.54 25.53
N HIS A 150 -12.04 7.96 24.56
CA HIS A 150 -10.66 7.52 24.73
C HIS A 150 -9.62 8.38 24.00
N TYR A 151 -10.04 9.42 23.27
CA TYR A 151 -9.15 10.24 22.44
C TYR A 151 -7.95 10.79 23.23
N HIS A 152 -8.18 11.27 24.45
CA HIS A 152 -7.15 11.80 25.33
C HIS A 152 -6.03 10.79 25.65
N GLU A 153 -6.29 9.48 25.55
CA GLU A 153 -5.33 8.41 25.86
C GLU A 153 -4.31 8.19 24.74
N TYR A 154 -4.66 8.52 23.49
CA TYR A 154 -3.80 8.28 22.33
C TYR A 154 -3.57 9.52 21.44
N LYS A 155 -4.20 10.67 21.73
CA LYS A 155 -4.11 11.92 20.97
C LYS A 155 -2.66 12.32 20.66
N GLU A 156 -1.80 12.41 21.67
CA GLU A 156 -0.42 12.85 21.46
C GLU A 156 0.35 11.90 20.53
N SER A 157 0.11 10.59 20.66
CA SER A 157 0.71 9.60 19.76
C SER A 157 0.16 9.69 18.34
N LEU A 158 -1.12 10.06 18.16
CA LEU A 158 -1.76 10.23 16.85
C LEU A 158 -1.24 11.50 16.17
N GLU A 159 -1.20 12.63 16.88
CA GLU A 159 -0.69 13.91 16.37
C GLU A 159 0.77 13.82 15.90
N LYS A 160 1.61 13.04 16.60
CA LYS A 160 2.99 12.76 16.15
C LYS A 160 3.08 11.97 14.84
N ARG A 161 2.01 11.25 14.45
CA ARG A 161 2.00 10.35 13.28
C ARG A 161 1.34 10.94 12.06
N LEU A 162 0.34 11.81 12.22
CA LEU A 162 -0.34 12.44 11.09
C LEU A 162 0.63 13.07 10.08
N PRO A 163 1.67 13.84 10.48
CA PRO A 163 2.64 14.39 9.53
C PRO A 163 3.47 13.33 8.79
N LEU A 164 3.70 12.17 9.42
CA LEU A 164 4.45 11.07 8.80
C LEU A 164 3.65 10.42 7.67
N ILE A 165 2.33 10.30 7.82
CA ILE A 165 1.46 9.71 6.80
C ILE A 165 1.51 10.54 5.51
N ASP A 166 1.37 11.86 5.63
CA ASP A 166 1.49 12.78 4.49
C ASP A 166 2.87 12.75 3.85
N LYS A 167 3.92 12.67 4.69
CA LYS A 167 5.30 12.50 4.22
C LYS A 167 5.45 11.22 3.42
N TYR A 168 4.98 10.08 3.92
CA TYR A 168 5.11 8.78 3.26
C TYR A 168 4.30 8.71 1.96
N LYS A 169 3.12 9.33 1.89
CA LYS A 169 2.37 9.48 0.65
C LYS A 169 3.17 10.24 -0.42
N LYS A 170 3.84 11.34 -0.04
CA LYS A 170 4.71 12.10 -0.96
C LYS A 170 5.95 11.31 -1.37
N GLU A 171 6.58 10.60 -0.43
CA GLU A 171 7.73 9.75 -0.68
C GLU A 171 7.41 8.55 -1.57
N PHE A 172 6.20 8.00 -1.48
CA PHE A 172 5.72 6.96 -2.38
C PHE A 172 5.70 7.46 -3.83
N LEU A 173 5.01 8.57 -4.08
CA LEU A 173 4.92 9.15 -5.43
C LEU A 173 6.29 9.58 -5.98
N SER A 174 7.15 10.14 -5.12
CA SER A 174 8.51 10.52 -5.52
C SER A 174 9.39 9.30 -5.80
N SER A 175 9.23 8.20 -5.07
CA SER A 175 9.94 6.94 -5.34
C SER A 175 9.52 6.33 -6.66
N VAL A 176 8.22 6.28 -6.94
CA VAL A 176 7.69 5.83 -8.24
C VAL A 176 8.24 6.68 -9.39
N SER A 177 8.48 7.97 -9.18
CA SER A 177 9.01 8.87 -10.21
C SER A 177 10.41 8.50 -10.73
N ILE A 178 11.16 7.66 -10.01
CA ILE A 178 12.50 7.17 -10.37
C ILE A 178 12.43 6.12 -11.50
N LEU A 179 11.27 5.49 -11.70
CA LEU A 179 11.05 4.48 -12.72
C LEU A 179 11.12 5.12 -14.12
N ASP A 180 12.23 4.87 -14.83
CA ASP A 180 12.53 5.40 -16.15
C ASP A 180 12.63 4.23 -17.15
N HIS A 181 11.75 4.25 -18.15
CA HIS A 181 11.62 3.19 -19.15
C HIS A 181 12.85 3.07 -20.06
N ASN A 182 13.71 4.10 -20.10
CA ASN A 182 14.99 4.07 -20.82
C ASN A 182 16.11 3.41 -20.01
N LYS A 183 15.92 3.22 -18.71
CA LYS A 183 16.95 2.72 -17.78
C LYS A 183 16.40 1.64 -16.87
N LEU A 184 15.66 0.66 -17.43
CA LEU A 184 14.89 -0.36 -16.70
C LEU A 184 15.62 -0.94 -15.48
N ASP A 185 16.79 -1.55 -15.67
CA ASP A 185 17.49 -2.24 -14.57
C ASP A 185 18.06 -1.27 -13.54
N LYS A 186 18.63 -0.14 -13.99
CA LYS A 186 19.20 0.90 -13.10
C LYS A 186 18.12 1.58 -12.29
N SER A 187 16.97 1.91 -12.89
CA SER A 187 15.84 2.51 -12.19
C SER A 187 15.20 1.53 -11.21
N PHE A 188 15.04 0.26 -11.58
CA PHE A 188 14.57 -0.78 -10.66
C PHE A 188 15.50 -0.92 -9.44
N GLN A 189 16.81 -1.02 -9.66
CA GLN A 189 17.81 -1.13 -8.57
C GLN A 189 17.82 0.09 -7.65
N LYS A 190 17.54 1.29 -8.18
CA LYS A 190 17.41 2.51 -7.37
C LYS A 190 16.08 2.59 -6.62
N PHE A 191 15.02 2.03 -7.20
CA PHE A 191 13.68 2.05 -6.64
C PHE A 191 13.54 1.10 -5.44
N MET A 192 13.95 -0.16 -5.58
CA MET A 192 13.70 -1.20 -4.58
C MET A 192 14.15 -0.85 -3.15
N PRO A 193 15.35 -0.26 -2.94
CA PRO A 193 15.81 0.10 -1.59
C PRO A 193 14.92 1.16 -0.95
N LYS A 194 14.65 2.25 -1.68
CA LYS A 194 13.77 3.33 -1.23
C LYS A 194 12.37 2.82 -0.92
N PHE A 195 11.89 1.89 -1.74
CA PHE A 195 10.60 1.27 -1.56
C PHE A 195 10.53 0.42 -0.28
N ALA A 196 11.55 -0.41 -0.01
CA ALA A 196 11.62 -1.21 1.20
C ALA A 196 11.67 -0.35 2.47
N ASP A 197 12.48 0.71 2.46
CA ASP A 197 12.56 1.66 3.58
C ASP A 197 11.21 2.33 3.87
N LEU A 198 10.52 2.75 2.80
CA LEU A 198 9.21 3.39 2.90
C LEU A 198 8.15 2.41 3.39
N TYR A 199 8.18 1.16 2.92
CA TYR A 199 7.26 0.11 3.35
C TYR A 199 7.39 -0.12 4.86
N ASN A 200 8.62 -0.39 5.32
CA ASN A 200 8.89 -0.64 6.74
C ASN A 200 8.51 0.56 7.62
N SER A 201 8.72 1.78 7.12
CA SER A 201 8.34 3.00 7.82
C SER A 201 6.82 3.15 7.93
N THR A 202 6.10 2.84 6.86
CA THR A 202 4.63 2.89 6.82
C THR A 202 4.02 1.82 7.74
N GLU A 203 4.55 0.59 7.70
CA GLU A 203 4.09 -0.52 8.53
C GLU A 203 4.22 -0.23 10.02
N LYS A 204 5.32 0.44 10.43
CA LYS A 204 5.51 0.88 11.82
C LYS A 204 4.44 1.88 12.26
N VAL A 205 4.08 2.83 11.40
CA VAL A 205 3.00 3.79 11.69
C VAL A 205 1.66 3.06 11.76
N TYR A 206 1.34 2.24 10.75
CA TYR A 206 0.13 1.43 10.70
C TYR A 206 -0.05 0.60 11.98
N SER A 207 0.97 -0.17 12.37
CA SER A 207 0.93 -1.05 13.55
C SER A 207 0.63 -0.28 14.84
N LYS A 208 1.15 0.94 14.98
CA LYS A 208 0.87 1.77 16.16
C LYS A 208 -0.56 2.32 16.15
N LEU A 209 -1.05 2.77 15.00
CA LEU A 209 -2.44 3.21 14.87
C LEU A 209 -3.40 2.04 15.11
N HIS A 210 -3.10 0.87 14.55
CA HIS A 210 -3.91 -0.34 14.70
C HIS A 210 -3.98 -0.81 16.14
N LYS A 211 -2.87 -0.70 16.89
CA LYS A 211 -2.85 -0.94 18.33
C LYS A 211 -3.83 -0.02 19.05
N HIS A 212 -3.80 1.29 18.77
CA HIS A 212 -4.72 2.25 19.39
C HIS A 212 -6.17 1.95 19.05
N TYR A 213 -6.46 1.69 17.78
CA TYR A 213 -7.80 1.34 17.32
C TYR A 213 -8.33 0.07 17.99
N THR A 214 -7.52 -0.99 18.04
CA THR A 214 -7.92 -2.24 18.69
C THR A 214 -8.12 -2.06 20.20
N GLN A 215 -7.21 -1.33 20.86
CA GLN A 215 -7.24 -1.16 22.32
C GLN A 215 -8.40 -0.28 22.78
N PHE A 216 -8.70 0.80 22.06
CA PHE A 216 -9.61 1.84 22.52
C PHE A 216 -10.95 1.88 21.78
N ILE A 217 -11.03 1.30 20.57
CA ILE A 217 -12.24 1.37 19.74
C ILE A 217 -12.93 0.01 19.61
N ILE A 218 -12.20 -1.08 19.38
CA ILE A 218 -12.82 -2.43 19.21
C ILE A 218 -13.17 -3.08 20.55
N ARG A 219 -12.34 -2.88 21.59
CA ARG A 219 -12.53 -3.53 22.90
C ARG A 219 -13.62 -2.89 23.78
N TYR A 220 -14.37 -1.93 23.26
CA TYR A 220 -15.49 -1.24 23.90
C TYR A 220 -16.74 -1.30 23.01
#